data_AF-A0A935KSK5-F1
#
_entry.id   AF-A0A935KSK5-F1
#
_cell.length_a   1.000
_cell.length_b   1.000
_cell.length_c   1.000
_cell.angle_alpha   90.00
_cell.angle_beta   90.00
_cell.angle_gamma   90.00
#
_symmetry.space_group_name_H-M   'P 1'
#
loop_
_entity.id
_entity.type
_entity.pdbx_description
1 polymer ?
#
loop_
_entity_poly.entity_id
_entity_poly.type
_entity_poly.pdbx_seq_one_letter_code
_entity_poly.pdbx_strand_id
1 'polypeptide(L)'
;MSEEVNFTTKAVSLGFYGNEESGLTGKKDNVRKFWEEMSTKVYCRGLIERVIKGGKKITILDLGSGSGEGYRLLTQIPPSNPKDSVENDFLLTRAGIKEYLGIEANKAMAEQGRLNYK
;
A
#
# COMPACT_ATOMS: atom_id res chain seq x y z
N MET A 1 14.54 -28.55 -18.94
CA MET A 1 13.86 -27.73 -17.92
C MET A 1 13.08 -26.68 -18.67
N SER A 2 11.77 -26.88 -18.85
CA SER A 2 10.91 -25.89 -19.51
C SER A 2 10.91 -24.62 -18.65
N GLU A 3 11.28 -23.48 -19.25
CA GLU A 3 11.08 -22.18 -18.64
C GLU A 3 9.59 -22.00 -18.40
N GLU A 4 9.15 -22.18 -17.15
CA GLU A 4 7.87 -21.65 -16.72
C GLU A 4 7.95 -20.14 -16.91
N VAL A 5 7.27 -19.65 -17.95
CA VAL A 5 6.94 -18.24 -18.06
C VAL A 5 6.08 -17.93 -16.84
N ASN A 6 6.71 -17.42 -15.79
CA ASN A 6 6.01 -16.97 -14.61
C ASN A 6 5.10 -15.82 -15.05
N PHE A 7 3.80 -16.09 -15.14
CA PHE A 7 2.79 -15.15 -15.62
C PHE A 7 2.91 -13.78 -14.95
N THR A 8 3.29 -13.76 -13.68
CA THR A 8 3.52 -12.53 -12.91
C THR A 8 4.67 -11.71 -13.46
N THR A 9 5.80 -12.33 -13.80
CA THR A 9 6.96 -11.63 -14.41
C THR A 9 6.58 -11.02 -15.75
N LYS A 10 5.83 -11.76 -16.59
CA LYS A 10 5.35 -11.24 -17.87
C LYS A 10 4.38 -10.08 -17.69
N ALA A 11 3.44 -10.20 -16.75
CA ALA A 11 2.49 -9.13 -16.44
C ALA A 11 3.17 -7.86 -15.86
N VAL A 12 4.25 -8.00 -15.07
CA VAL A 12 5.08 -6.86 -14.64
C VAL A 12 5.72 -6.18 -15.84
N SER A 13 6.34 -6.95 -16.75
CA SER A 13 6.98 -6.37 -17.94
C SER A 13 6.00 -5.64 -18.87
N LEU A 14 4.74 -6.03 -18.86
CA LEU A 14 3.65 -5.37 -19.61
C LEU A 14 3.06 -4.16 -18.89
N GLY A 15 3.60 -3.76 -17.73
CA GLY A 15 3.20 -2.56 -17.00
C GLY A 15 1.96 -2.72 -16.14
N PHE A 16 1.39 -3.92 -16.00
CA PHE A 16 0.17 -4.14 -15.20
C PHE A 16 0.37 -3.90 -13.69
N TYR A 17 1.60 -3.69 -13.20
CA TYR A 17 1.91 -3.49 -11.78
C TYR A 17 2.46 -2.09 -11.44
N GLY A 18 2.30 -1.12 -12.33
CA GLY A 18 2.48 0.30 -12.00
C GLY A 18 1.43 0.81 -11.01
N ASN A 19 1.69 2.01 -10.45
CA ASN A 19 0.72 2.70 -9.60
C ASN A 19 -0.58 2.95 -10.37
N GLU A 20 -1.71 2.61 -9.75
CA GLU A 20 -3.02 2.73 -10.37
C GLU A 20 -3.57 4.16 -10.23
N GLU A 21 -4.17 4.70 -11.30
CA GLU A 21 -4.96 5.93 -11.24
C GLU A 21 -6.38 5.64 -10.75
N SER A 22 -7.04 6.63 -10.15
CA SER A 22 -8.41 6.51 -9.63
C SER A 22 -9.43 6.29 -10.75
N GLY A 23 -10.43 5.41 -10.55
CA GLY A 23 -11.51 5.21 -11.53
C GLY A 23 -12.32 3.92 -11.31
N LEU A 24 -13.45 3.82 -12.02
CA LEU A 24 -14.33 2.63 -12.06
C LEU A 24 -13.80 1.51 -12.99
N THR A 25 -12.84 1.86 -13.85
CA THR A 25 -12.12 0.95 -14.73
C THR A 25 -10.65 0.94 -14.31
N GLY A 26 -9.98 -0.19 -14.43
CA GLY A 26 -8.58 -0.31 -14.02
C GLY A 26 -8.13 -1.75 -13.87
N LYS A 27 -6.93 -1.91 -13.32
CA LYS A 27 -6.28 -3.20 -13.09
C LYS A 27 -6.98 -4.00 -11.99
N LYS A 28 -7.40 -3.34 -10.90
CA LYS A 28 -8.07 -4.01 -9.79
C LYS A 28 -9.57 -4.02 -10.02
N ASP A 29 -10.19 -5.14 -9.66
CA ASP A 29 -11.63 -5.23 -9.59
C ASP A 29 -12.20 -4.34 -8.48
N ASN A 30 -13.50 -4.09 -8.57
CA ASN A 30 -14.22 -3.22 -7.65
C ASN A 30 -14.35 -3.79 -6.23
N VAL A 31 -14.29 -5.13 -6.05
CA VAL A 31 -14.30 -5.75 -4.72
C VAL A 31 -13.03 -5.38 -3.98
N ARG A 32 -11.87 -5.52 -4.63
CA ARG A 32 -10.61 -5.10 -4.04
C ARG A 32 -10.60 -3.60 -3.69
N LYS A 33 -10.97 -2.73 -4.65
CA LYS A 33 -10.91 -1.27 -4.45
C LYS A 33 -11.89 -0.75 -3.39
N PHE A 34 -13.15 -1.16 -3.47
CA PHE A 34 -14.21 -0.54 -2.68
C PHE A 34 -14.57 -1.32 -1.42
N TRP A 35 -14.19 -2.60 -1.32
CA TRP A 35 -14.50 -3.41 -0.15
C TRP A 35 -13.25 -3.83 0.63
N GLU A 36 -12.32 -4.56 0.02
CA GLU A 36 -11.15 -5.09 0.74
C GLU A 36 -10.22 -3.99 1.25
N GLU A 37 -9.84 -3.05 0.37
CA GLU A 37 -9.01 -1.91 0.74
C GLU A 37 -9.72 -1.07 1.81
N MET A 38 -11.01 -0.77 1.66
CA MET A 38 -11.76 0.02 2.64
C MET A 38 -11.86 -0.66 4.01
N SER A 39 -12.11 -1.98 4.04
CA SER A 39 -12.15 -2.76 5.28
C SER A 39 -10.81 -2.71 6.00
N THR A 40 -9.71 -2.85 5.25
CA THR A 40 -8.36 -2.76 5.79
C THR A 40 -8.08 -1.36 6.35
N LYS A 41 -8.44 -0.30 5.61
CA LYS A 41 -8.28 1.10 6.07
C LYS A 41 -9.02 1.34 7.38
N VAL A 42 -10.28 0.90 7.49
CA VAL A 42 -11.09 1.05 8.72
C VAL A 42 -10.45 0.32 9.90
N TYR A 43 -9.98 -0.91 9.68
CA TYR A 43 -9.32 -1.70 10.72
C TYR A 43 -8.02 -1.04 11.22
N CYS A 44 -7.15 -0.62 10.29
CA CYS A 44 -5.85 -0.02 10.63
C CYS A 44 -5.98 1.38 11.25
N ARG A 45 -7.01 2.15 10.89
CA ARG A 45 -7.20 3.56 11.30
C ARG A 45 -7.02 3.76 12.80
N GLY A 46 -7.80 3.05 13.60
CA GLY A 46 -7.80 3.24 15.06
C GLY A 46 -6.48 2.85 15.72
N LEU A 47 -5.71 1.93 15.14
CA LEU A 47 -4.38 1.56 15.62
C LEU A 47 -3.36 2.66 15.31
N ILE A 48 -3.38 3.17 14.08
CA ILE A 48 -2.49 4.24 13.62
C ILE A 48 -2.72 5.52 14.42
N GLU A 49 -3.98 5.93 14.62
CA GLU A 49 -4.33 7.11 15.42
C GLU A 49 -3.77 7.04 16.84
N ARG A 50 -3.86 5.87 17.49
CA ARG A 50 -3.31 5.68 18.84
C ARG A 50 -1.79 5.83 18.88
N VAL A 51 -1.09 5.29 17.88
CA VAL A 51 0.39 5.37 17.83
C VAL A 51 0.84 6.80 17.56
N ILE A 52 0.20 7.48 16.61
CA ILE A 52 0.52 8.87 16.25
C ILE A 52 0.21 9.83 17.40
N LYS A 53 -0.94 9.69 18.08
CA LYS A 53 -1.29 10.50 19.25
C LYS A 53 -0.28 10.33 20.40
N GLY A 54 0.40 9.19 20.47
CA GLY A 54 1.51 8.94 21.39
C GLY A 54 2.84 9.56 20.96
N GLY A 55 2.89 10.32 19.86
CA GLY A 55 4.11 10.94 19.32
C GLY A 55 5.11 9.94 18.73
N LYS A 56 4.68 8.70 18.46
CA LYS A 56 5.57 7.63 17.99
C LYS A 56 5.46 7.46 16.48
N LYS A 57 6.61 7.19 15.85
CA LYS A 57 6.66 6.74 14.46
C LYS A 57 6.36 5.24 14.36
N ILE A 58 5.76 4.82 13.25
CA ILE A 58 5.35 3.42 13.01
C ILE A 58 6.44 2.67 12.23
N THR A 59 6.80 1.47 12.66
CA THR A 59 7.58 0.51 11.86
C THR A 59 6.61 -0.49 11.24
N ILE A 60 6.73 -0.72 9.93
CA ILE A 60 5.82 -1.55 9.17
C ILE A 60 6.61 -2.68 8.50
N LEU A 61 6.13 -3.91 8.69
CA LEU A 61 6.58 -5.10 7.98
C LEU A 61 5.40 -5.59 7.12
N ASP A 62 5.60 -5.62 5.81
CA ASP A 62 4.60 -6.04 4.84
C ASP A 62 5.04 -7.36 4.19
N LEU A 63 4.33 -8.45 4.51
CA LEU A 63 4.65 -9.81 4.06
C LEU A 63 3.81 -10.17 2.85
N GLY A 64 4.45 -10.56 1.75
CA GLY A 64 3.78 -10.66 0.45
C GLY A 64 3.44 -9.28 -0.09
N SER A 65 4.39 -8.34 0.02
CA SER A 65 4.16 -6.92 -0.28
C SER A 65 3.82 -6.64 -1.76
N GLY A 66 4.03 -7.62 -2.64
CA GLY A 66 3.84 -7.48 -4.07
C GLY A 66 4.62 -6.28 -4.61
N SER A 67 3.94 -5.42 -5.37
CA SER A 67 4.49 -4.17 -5.93
C SER A 67 4.36 -2.97 -5.00
N GLY A 68 4.26 -3.18 -3.67
CA GLY A 68 4.26 -2.12 -2.66
C GLY A 68 2.90 -1.49 -2.35
N GLU A 69 1.79 -2.11 -2.75
CA GLU A 69 0.44 -1.54 -2.57
C GLU A 69 0.06 -1.33 -1.10
N GLY A 70 0.60 -2.11 -0.17
CA GLY A 70 0.40 -1.93 1.27
C GLY A 70 0.84 -0.54 1.75
N TYR A 71 1.91 0.00 1.19
CA TYR A 71 2.43 1.32 1.52
C TYR A 71 1.43 2.42 1.14
N ARG A 72 0.91 2.37 -0.10
CA ARG A 72 -0.12 3.29 -0.56
C ARG A 72 -1.40 3.15 0.26
N LEU A 73 -1.81 1.92 0.54
CA LEU A 73 -3.02 1.66 1.31
C LEU A 73 -2.97 2.33 2.69
N LEU A 74 -1.85 2.16 3.41
CA LEU A 74 -1.66 2.71 4.76
C LEU A 74 -1.46 4.23 4.76
N THR A 75 -0.82 4.79 3.73
CA THR A 75 -0.61 6.25 3.61
C THR A 75 -1.81 6.99 3.03
N GLN A 76 -2.88 6.28 2.62
CA GLN A 76 -4.14 6.85 2.13
C GLN A 76 -5.33 6.53 3.05
N ILE A 77 -5.08 6.40 4.36
CA ILE A 77 -6.13 6.26 5.37
C ILE A 77 -6.54 7.66 5.85
N PRO A 78 -7.79 8.10 5.63
CA PRO A 78 -8.26 9.38 6.15
C PRO A 78 -8.48 9.29 7.68
N PRO A 79 -8.34 10.40 8.41
CA PRO A 79 -8.63 10.48 9.84
C PRO A 79 -10.08 10.13 10.15
N SER A 80 -10.34 9.56 11.33
CA SER A 80 -11.70 9.29 11.80
C SER A 80 -12.48 10.58 12.04
N ASN A 81 -11.79 11.63 12.48
CA ASN A 81 -12.31 12.98 12.66
C ASN A 81 -11.46 13.97 11.84
N PRO A 82 -11.97 14.45 10.69
CA PRO A 82 -11.24 15.38 9.81
C PRO A 82 -10.78 16.67 10.52
N LYS A 83 -11.43 17.08 11.61
CA LYS A 83 -11.04 18.28 12.37
C LYS A 83 -9.72 18.10 13.13
N ASP A 84 -9.32 16.87 13.41
CA ASP A 84 -8.11 16.56 14.16
C ASP A 84 -6.85 16.57 13.27
N SER A 85 -7.03 16.68 11.95
CA SER A 85 -5.94 16.79 10.98
C SER A 85 -6.21 17.96 10.04
N VAL A 86 -5.88 19.18 10.52
CA VAL A 86 -6.04 20.41 9.73
C VAL A 86 -4.95 20.54 8.67
N GLU A 87 -3.81 19.87 8.87
CA GLU A 87 -2.62 19.97 8.02
C GLU A 87 -2.46 18.82 7.02
N ASN A 88 -3.14 17.68 7.22
CA ASN A 88 -2.96 16.50 6.38
C ASN A 88 -4.29 15.80 6.08
N ASP A 89 -4.52 15.45 4.81
CA ASP A 89 -5.70 14.71 4.38
C ASP A 89 -5.69 13.23 4.84
N PHE A 90 -4.52 12.72 5.24
CA PHE A 90 -4.31 11.34 5.64
C PHE A 90 -3.58 11.22 6.98
N LEU A 91 -3.90 10.17 7.72
CA LEU A 91 -3.35 9.91 9.05
C LEU A 91 -1.84 9.66 9.04
N LEU A 92 -1.37 8.83 8.10
CA LEU A 92 0.01 8.38 8.08
C LEU A 92 0.74 8.95 6.87
N THR A 93 1.56 9.96 7.13
CA THR A 93 2.50 10.48 6.14
C THR A 93 3.83 9.74 6.22
N ARG A 94 4.70 9.91 5.21
CA ARG A 94 6.07 9.34 5.22
C ARG A 94 6.84 9.73 6.48
N ALA A 95 6.67 10.95 6.99
CA ALA A 95 7.35 11.44 8.18
C ALA A 95 6.96 10.67 9.47
N GLY A 96 5.73 10.16 9.52
CA GLY A 96 5.21 9.32 10.60
C GLY A 96 5.67 7.86 10.53
N ILE A 97 6.32 7.44 9.45
CA ILE A 97 6.87 6.10 9.29
C ILE A 97 8.34 6.13 9.69
N LYS A 98 8.71 5.28 10.65
CA LYS A 98 10.11 5.06 11.03
C LYS A 98 10.81 4.22 9.97
N GLU A 99 10.19 3.13 9.58
CA GLU A 99 10.70 2.18 8.61
C GLU A 99 9.54 1.40 7.98
N TYR A 100 9.66 1.11 6.67
CA TYR A 100 8.75 0.23 5.95
C TYR A 100 9.58 -0.82 5.22
N LEU A 101 9.37 -2.09 5.57
CA LEU A 101 10.04 -3.22 4.94
C LEU A 101 8.99 -4.12 4.27
N GLY A 102 9.05 -4.20 2.95
CA GLY A 102 8.27 -5.16 2.17
C GLY A 102 9.08 -6.42 1.87
N ILE A 103 8.53 -7.58 2.20
CA ILE A 103 9.09 -8.89 1.85
C ILE A 103 8.22 -9.51 0.77
N GLU A 104 8.81 -9.79 -0.39
CA GLU A 104 8.14 -10.39 -1.53
C GLU A 104 9.03 -11.49 -2.13
N ALA A 105 8.43 -12.66 -2.38
CA ALA A 105 9.13 -13.82 -2.91
C ALA A 105 9.37 -13.68 -4.43
N ASN A 106 8.46 -13.03 -5.15
CA ASN A 106 8.61 -12.78 -6.57
C ASN A 106 9.51 -11.56 -6.82
N LYS A 107 10.72 -11.82 -7.33
CA LYS A 107 11.72 -10.77 -7.60
C LYS A 107 11.23 -9.65 -8.53
N ALA A 108 10.44 -9.97 -9.56
CA ALA A 108 9.93 -8.95 -10.49
C ALA A 108 8.93 -8.01 -9.79
N MET A 109 8.08 -8.56 -8.91
CA MET A 109 7.16 -7.78 -8.09
C MET A 109 7.90 -6.91 -7.08
N ALA A 110 8.89 -7.47 -6.39
CA ALA A 110 9.71 -6.73 -5.43
C ALA A 110 10.42 -5.54 -6.10
N GLU A 111 10.98 -5.75 -7.29
CA GLU A 111 11.65 -4.70 -8.05
C GLU A 111 10.65 -3.63 -8.52
N GLN A 112 9.48 -4.04 -9.03
CA GLN A 112 8.43 -3.10 -9.38
C GLN A 112 7.99 -2.26 -8.17
N GLY A 113 7.91 -2.86 -6.97
CA GLY A 113 7.59 -2.12 -5.74
C GLY A 113 8.61 -1.04 -5.41
N ARG A 114 9.90 -1.31 -5.59
CA ARG A 114 10.97 -0.30 -5.43
C ARG A 114 10.86 0.83 -6.46
N LEU A 115 10.42 0.52 -7.67
CA LEU A 115 10.19 1.54 -8.71
C LEU A 115 8.98 2.41 -8.39
N ASN A 116 7.90 1.82 -7.87
CA ASN A 116 6.66 2.51 -7.51
C ASN A 116 6.84 3.45 -6.31
N TYR A 117 7.72 3.09 -5.36
CA TYR A 117 7.92 3.80 -4.09
C TYR A 117 9.44 3.95 -3.82
N LYS A 118 10.05 4.95 -4.44
CA LYS A 118 11.46 5.34 -4.24
C LYS A 118 11.63 6.27 -3.05
#